data_AF-A0A426TUV7-F1
#
_entry.id   AF-A0A426TUV7-F1
#
_cell.length_a   1.000
_cell.length_b   1.000
_cell.length_c   1.000
_cell.angle_alpha   90.00
_cell.angle_beta   90.00
_cell.angle_gamma   90.00
#
_symmetry.space_group_name_H-M   'P 1'
#
loop_
_entity.id
_entity.type
_entity.pdbx_description
1 polymer ?
#
loop_
_entity_poly.entity_id
_entity_poly.type
_entity_poly.pdbx_seq_one_letter_code
_entity_poly.pdbx_strand_id
1 'polypeptide(L)'
;MTGIGVEMGAQAARSRALAVLRIRSRALAVALLPAAAAVVLLAGGSTGHLVGGFWDSARLVMSVLGIVVLLAAGAVALVIARARPAVSPTVAIAEESAPDLYRMVRDLADRLDVPAPSAIALTPDCDSWLEDRTHP
;
A
#
# COMPACT_ATOMS: atom_id res chain seq x y z
N MET A 1 -30.37 -7.64 6.73
CA MET A 1 -29.26 -6.76 7.16
C MET A 1 -29.59 -5.36 6.65
N THR A 2 -29.93 -4.42 7.54
CA THR A 2 -30.53 -3.11 7.17
C THR A 2 -29.50 -2.17 6.52
N GLY A 3 -29.91 -1.38 5.52
CA GLY A 3 -29.03 -0.51 4.73
C GLY A 3 -28.14 0.44 5.53
N ILE A 4 -28.60 0.84 6.73
CA ILE A 4 -27.87 1.69 7.68
C ILE A 4 -26.52 1.07 8.10
N GLY A 5 -26.45 -0.25 8.26
CA GLY A 5 -25.20 -0.94 8.64
C GLY A 5 -24.15 -0.95 7.54
N VAL A 6 -24.58 -1.02 6.28
CA VAL A 6 -23.70 -1.01 5.10
C VAL A 6 -23.11 0.38 4.87
N GLU A 7 -23.92 1.43 5.03
CA GLU A 7 -23.48 2.83 4.90
C GLU A 7 -22.45 3.21 5.95
N MET A 8 -22.64 2.77 7.20
CA MET A 8 -21.67 2.97 8.28
C MET A 8 -20.34 2.26 8.02
N GLY A 9 -20.39 1.04 7.47
CA GLY A 9 -19.20 0.29 7.06
C GLY A 9 -18.42 0.99 5.94
N ALA A 10 -19.11 1.48 4.91
CA ALA A 10 -18.50 2.21 3.81
C ALA A 10 -17.83 3.51 4.27
N GLN A 11 -18.47 4.26 5.18
CA GLN A 11 -17.90 5.49 5.72
C GLN A 11 -16.68 5.22 6.61
N ALA A 12 -16.71 4.15 7.40
CA ALA A 12 -15.56 3.70 8.18
C ALA A 12 -14.38 3.31 7.25
N ALA A 13 -14.62 2.56 6.18
CA ALA A 13 -13.60 2.21 5.20
C ALA A 13 -13.00 3.46 4.53
N ARG A 14 -13.84 4.41 4.10
CA ARG A 14 -13.41 5.67 3.49
C ARG A 14 -12.55 6.50 4.44
N SER A 15 -12.96 6.64 5.70
CA SER A 15 -12.20 7.40 6.70
C SER A 15 -10.82 6.78 6.97
N ARG A 16 -10.72 5.45 7.04
CA ARG A 16 -9.45 4.73 7.17
C ARG A 16 -8.56 4.94 5.94
N ALA A 17 -9.12 4.82 4.74
CA ALA A 17 -8.38 5.06 3.50
C ALA A 17 -7.81 6.50 3.45
N LEU A 18 -8.62 7.51 3.77
CA LEU A 18 -8.16 8.90 3.85
C LEU A 18 -7.12 9.10 4.95
N ALA A 19 -7.22 8.41 6.08
CA ALA A 19 -6.21 8.47 7.14
C ALA A 19 -4.86 7.93 6.65
N VAL A 20 -4.85 6.80 5.93
CA VAL A 20 -3.64 6.25 5.32
C VAL A 20 -3.02 7.23 4.33
N LEU A 21 -3.83 7.84 3.47
CA LEU A 21 -3.34 8.85 2.51
C LEU A 21 -2.75 10.08 3.21
N ARG A 22 -3.35 10.54 4.31
CA ARG A 22 -2.83 11.65 5.13
C ARG A 22 -1.52 11.30 5.83
N ILE A 23 -1.40 10.08 6.32
CA ILE A 23 -0.16 9.62 6.96
C ILE A 23 0.95 9.54 5.92
N ARG A 24 0.68 8.96 4.74
CA ARG A 24 1.63 8.90 3.63
C ARG A 24 2.09 10.30 3.19
N SER A 25 1.16 11.24 3.00
CA SER A 25 1.52 12.60 2.58
C SER A 25 2.31 13.35 3.64
N ARG A 26 1.96 13.20 4.93
CA ARG A 26 2.73 13.76 6.04
C ARG A 26 4.12 13.16 6.14
N ALA A 27 4.26 11.85 5.98
CA ALA A 27 5.55 11.17 5.99
C ALA A 27 6.46 11.71 4.88
N LEU A 28 5.91 11.89 3.67
CA LEU A 28 6.64 12.48 2.55
C LEU A 28 7.02 13.95 2.83
N ALA A 29 6.11 14.75 3.39
CA ALA A 29 6.41 16.13 3.76
C ALA A 29 7.54 16.20 4.81
N VAL A 30 7.47 15.40 5.87
CA VAL A 30 8.53 15.30 6.89
C VAL A 30 9.85 14.86 6.27
N ALA A 31 9.81 13.96 5.28
CA ALA A 31 11.02 13.52 4.59
C ALA A 31 11.68 14.61 3.75
N LEU A 32 10.89 15.46 3.08
CA LEU A 32 11.40 16.46 2.13
C LEU A 32 11.68 17.84 2.73
N LEU A 33 10.99 18.23 3.80
CA LEU A 33 11.12 19.57 4.40
C LEU A 33 12.57 19.94 4.79
N PRO A 34 13.36 19.07 5.44
CA PRO A 34 14.73 19.40 5.81
C PRO A 34 15.63 19.59 4.58
N ALA A 35 15.44 18.78 3.54
CA ALA A 35 16.17 18.90 2.29
C ALA A 35 15.83 20.22 1.56
N ALA A 36 14.55 20.60 1.51
CA ALA A 36 14.13 21.87 0.92
C ALA A 36 14.75 23.07 1.66
N ALA A 37 14.74 23.05 3.00
CA ALA A 37 15.37 24.09 3.79
C ALA A 37 16.90 24.14 3.57
N ALA A 38 17.57 22.99 3.47
CA ALA A 38 19.00 22.95 3.14
C ALA A 38 19.29 23.58 1.77
N VAL A 39 18.46 23.31 0.76
CA VAL A 39 18.57 23.93 -0.57
C VAL A 39 18.41 25.45 -0.51
N VAL A 40 17.43 25.96 0.24
CA VAL A 40 17.24 27.41 0.44
C VAL A 40 18.45 28.04 1.12
N LEU A 41 18.98 27.41 2.17
CA LEU A 41 20.16 27.89 2.89
C LEU A 41 21.39 27.89 1.98
N LEU A 42 21.59 26.85 1.17
CA LEU A 42 22.68 26.75 0.20
C LEU A 42 22.59 27.87 -0.85
N ALA A 43 21.41 28.06 -1.43
CA ALA A 43 21.16 29.12 -2.41
C ALA A 43 21.41 30.51 -1.84
N GLY A 44 20.89 30.80 -0.63
CA GLY A 44 21.02 32.12 -0.01
C GLY A 44 22.44 32.54 0.34
N GLY A 45 23.34 31.60 0.64
CA GLY A 45 24.76 31.96 0.79
C GLY A 45 25.52 32.02 -0.53
N SER A 46 25.10 31.28 -1.57
CA SER A 46 25.68 31.45 -2.91
C SER A 46 25.36 32.82 -3.52
N THR A 47 24.21 33.39 -3.16
CA THR A 47 23.78 34.75 -3.55
C THR A 47 24.23 35.83 -2.58
N GLY A 48 25.00 35.49 -1.53
CA GLY A 48 25.54 36.48 -0.58
C GLY A 48 24.53 37.08 0.40
N HIS A 49 23.31 36.55 0.52
CA HIS A 49 22.26 37.07 1.41
C HIS A 49 22.24 36.38 2.79
N LEU A 50 22.72 35.13 2.89
CA LEU A 50 22.76 34.32 4.12
C LEU A 50 24.21 33.93 4.47
N VAL A 51 25.02 34.92 4.84
CA VAL A 51 26.46 34.77 5.06
C VAL A 51 26.81 35.04 6.53
N GLY A 52 27.75 34.28 7.09
CA GLY A 52 28.22 34.39 8.47
C GLY A 52 28.11 33.07 9.24
N GLY A 53 28.86 32.93 10.34
CA GLY A 53 29.03 31.65 11.06
C GLY A 53 27.73 31.00 11.56
N PHE A 54 26.71 31.80 11.89
CA PHE A 54 25.36 31.29 12.19
C PHE A 54 24.70 30.61 10.98
N TRP A 55 24.80 31.20 9.80
CA TRP A 55 24.21 30.64 8.58
C TRP A 55 24.97 29.41 8.08
N ASP A 56 26.30 29.39 8.27
CA ASP A 56 27.12 28.23 7.94
C ASP A 56 26.79 27.03 8.84
N SER A 57 26.64 27.26 10.15
CA SER A 57 26.21 26.19 11.07
C SER A 57 24.79 25.71 10.78
N ALA A 58 23.84 26.61 10.54
CA ALA A 58 22.47 26.25 10.17
C ALA A 58 22.42 25.41 8.87
N ARG A 59 23.21 25.79 7.86
CA ARG A 59 23.34 25.05 6.60
C ARG A 59 23.90 23.65 6.83
N LEU A 60 24.95 23.52 7.63
CA LEU A 60 25.55 22.21 7.94
C LEU A 60 24.55 21.31 8.66
N VAL A 61 23.90 21.82 9.71
CA VAL A 61 22.89 21.06 10.47
C VAL A 61 21.74 20.61 9.58
N MET A 62 21.16 21.50 8.78
CA MET A 62 20.04 21.14 7.89
C MET A 62 20.45 20.19 6.77
N SER A 63 21.67 20.30 6.26
CA SER A 63 22.19 19.37 5.24
C SER A 63 22.36 17.97 5.81
N VAL A 64 22.99 17.84 6.98
CA VAL A 64 23.15 16.54 7.67
C VAL A 64 21.78 15.95 8.02
N LEU A 65 20.89 16.75 8.60
CA LEU A 65 19.53 16.30 8.93
C LEU A 65 18.76 15.85 7.69
N GLY A 66 18.84 16.60 6.59
CA GLY A 66 18.23 16.23 5.32
C GLY A 66 18.74 14.91 4.78
N ILE A 67 20.06 14.69 4.80
CA ILE A 67 20.67 13.41 4.37
C ILE A 67 20.16 12.25 5.23
N VAL A 68 20.20 12.39 6.56
CA VAL A 68 19.76 11.33 7.49
C VAL A 68 18.30 10.97 7.26
N VAL A 69 17.43 11.98 7.13
CA VAL A 69 15.99 11.77 6.90
C VAL A 69 15.72 11.11 5.55
N LEU A 70 16.42 11.52 4.48
CA LEU A 70 16.29 10.89 3.16
C LEU A 70 16.78 9.44 3.15
N LEU A 71 17.87 9.13 3.85
CA LEU A 71 18.37 7.76 4.00
C LEU A 71 17.35 6.89 4.75
N ALA A 72 16.79 7.39 5.85
CA ALA A 72 15.75 6.68 6.59
C ALA A 72 14.50 6.43 5.73
N ALA A 73 14.05 7.45 4.97
CA ALA A 73 12.93 7.31 4.04
C ALA A 73 13.23 6.29 2.94
N GLY A 74 14.45 6.29 2.39
CA GLY A 74 14.90 5.31 1.40
C GLY A 74 14.92 3.88 1.95
N ALA A 75 15.40 3.69 3.19
CA ALA A 75 15.38 2.39 3.86
C ALA A 75 13.94 1.88 4.07
N VAL A 76 13.03 2.75 4.52
CA VAL A 76 11.61 2.40 4.68
C VAL A 76 10.98 2.05 3.31
N ALA A 77 11.24 2.84 2.27
CA ALA A 77 10.74 2.56 0.93
C ALA A 77 11.25 1.21 0.39
N LEU A 78 12.51 0.86 0.68
CA LEU A 78 13.08 -0.44 0.32
C LEU A 78 12.40 -1.59 1.05
N VAL A 79 12.12 -1.43 2.36
CA VAL A 79 11.37 -2.43 3.14
C VAL A 79 9.98 -2.63 2.56
N ILE A 80 9.27 -1.53 2.23
CA ILE A 80 7.94 -1.59 1.62
C ILE A 80 7.99 -2.28 0.26
N ALA A 81 8.96 -1.94 -0.59
CA ALA A 81 9.12 -2.55 -1.92
C ALA A 81 9.47 -4.06 -1.85
N ARG A 82 10.07 -4.50 -0.75
CA ARG A 82 10.37 -5.93 -0.50
C ARG A 82 9.28 -6.67 0.27
N ALA A 83 8.29 -5.97 0.81
CA ALA A 83 7.21 -6.61 1.55
C ALA A 83 6.38 -7.48 0.60
N ARG A 84 6.18 -8.75 0.97
CA ARG A 84 5.26 -9.63 0.26
C ARG A 84 3.84 -9.32 0.74
N PRO A 85 2.85 -9.15 -0.16
CA PRO A 85 1.46 -9.01 0.23
C PRO A 85 1.02 -10.18 1.10
N ALA A 86 0.20 -9.92 2.11
CA ALA A 86 -0.50 -10.99 2.81
C ALA A 86 -1.48 -11.62 1.80
N VAL A 87 -1.30 -12.90 1.50
CA VAL A 87 -2.20 -13.66 0.64
C VAL A 87 -3.24 -14.35 1.50
N SER A 88 -4.50 -14.24 1.08
CA SER A 88 -5.61 -14.91 1.75
C SER A 88 -5.42 -16.43 1.67
N PRO A 89 -5.62 -17.19 2.76
CA PRO A 89 -5.45 -18.63 2.72
C PRO A 89 -6.48 -19.26 1.76
N THR A 90 -5.98 -19.94 0.73
CA THR A 90 -6.79 -20.68 -0.23
C THR A 90 -6.78 -22.16 0.12
N VAL A 91 -7.95 -22.73 0.36
CA VAL A 91 -8.10 -24.15 0.68
C VAL A 91 -8.70 -24.86 -0.51
N ALA A 92 -7.92 -25.73 -1.16
CA ALA A 92 -8.42 -26.59 -2.23
C ALA A 92 -9.47 -27.58 -1.68
N ILE A 93 -10.55 -27.77 -2.42
CA ILE A 93 -11.61 -28.71 -2.07
C ILE A 93 -11.49 -29.92 -2.97
N ALA A 94 -11.16 -31.07 -2.39
CA ALA A 94 -11.11 -32.33 -3.11
C ALA A 94 -12.54 -32.73 -3.57
N GLU A 95 -12.69 -33.21 -4.81
CA GLU A 95 -14.01 -33.57 -5.36
C GLU A 95 -14.71 -34.63 -4.51
N GLU A 96 -13.96 -35.60 -3.99
CA GLU A 96 -14.44 -36.62 -3.05
C GLU A 96 -15.04 -36.06 -1.76
N SER A 97 -14.57 -34.89 -1.32
CA SER A 97 -15.06 -34.23 -0.10
C SER A 97 -16.32 -33.39 -0.34
N ALA A 98 -16.61 -33.01 -1.58
CA ALA A 98 -17.73 -32.14 -1.94
C ALA A 98 -18.32 -32.44 -3.34
N PRO A 99 -18.81 -33.67 -3.60
CA PRO A 99 -19.25 -34.07 -4.94
C PRO A 99 -20.44 -33.26 -5.45
N ASP A 100 -21.38 -32.89 -4.57
CA ASP A 100 -22.55 -32.10 -4.94
C ASP A 100 -22.20 -30.67 -5.36
N LEU A 101 -21.16 -30.08 -4.74
CA LEU A 101 -20.67 -28.75 -5.11
C LEU A 101 -20.07 -28.79 -6.52
N TYR A 102 -19.22 -29.78 -6.80
CA TYR A 102 -18.66 -29.98 -8.13
C TYR A 102 -19.75 -30.21 -9.18
N ARG A 103 -20.79 -31.00 -8.87
CA ARG A 103 -21.93 -31.21 -9.78
C ARG A 103 -22.71 -29.91 -10.03
N MET A 104 -22.96 -29.13 -8.98
CA MET A 104 -23.68 -27.85 -9.08
C MET A 104 -22.91 -26.85 -9.94
N VAL A 105 -21.59 -26.74 -9.73
CA VAL A 105 -20.73 -25.84 -10.51
C VAL A 105 -20.64 -26.28 -11.98
N ARG A 106 -20.57 -27.59 -12.26
CA ARG A 106 -20.61 -28.12 -13.63
C ARG A 106 -21.93 -27.81 -14.33
N ASP A 107 -23.08 -28.08 -13.68
CA ASP A 107 -24.41 -27.72 -14.21
C ASP A 107 -24.54 -26.21 -14.47
N LEU A 108 -23.95 -25.37 -13.59
CA LEU A 108 -23.91 -23.93 -13.81
C LEU A 108 -23.05 -23.54 -15.01
N ALA A 109 -21.88 -24.16 -15.17
CA ALA A 109 -20.99 -23.91 -16.31
C ALA A 109 -21.68 -24.29 -17.64
N ASP A 110 -22.34 -25.45 -17.67
CA ASP A 110 -23.10 -25.93 -18.84
C ASP A 110 -24.22 -24.95 -19.21
N ARG A 111 -24.95 -24.41 -18.22
CA ARG A 111 -26.02 -23.42 -18.46
C ARG A 111 -25.51 -22.07 -18.96
N LEU A 112 -24.29 -21.70 -18.58
CA LEU A 112 -23.64 -20.45 -18.98
C LEU A 112 -22.84 -20.61 -20.28
N ASP A 113 -22.78 -21.82 -20.87
CA ASP A 113 -22.00 -22.16 -22.07
C ASP A 113 -20.50 -21.80 -21.91
N VAL A 114 -19.94 -22.10 -20.73
CA VAL A 114 -18.52 -21.89 -20.40
C VAL A 114 -17.85 -23.22 -20.05
N PRO A 115 -16.52 -23.37 -20.27
CA PRO A 115 -15.83 -24.59 -19.91
C PRO A 115 -15.91 -24.85 -18.40
N ALA A 116 -16.17 -26.10 -18.02
CA ALA A 116 -16.19 -26.52 -16.63
C ALA A 116 -14.82 -26.30 -15.96
N PRO A 117 -14.78 -25.78 -14.72
CA PRO A 117 -13.53 -25.58 -14.00
C PRO A 117 -12.88 -26.92 -13.62
N SER A 118 -11.54 -26.95 -13.63
CA SER A 118 -10.75 -28.15 -13.29
C SER A 118 -10.60 -28.41 -11.80
N ALA A 119 -10.79 -27.40 -10.95
CA ALA A 119 -10.72 -27.51 -9.50
C ALA A 119 -11.53 -26.38 -8.83
N ILE A 120 -11.91 -26.61 -7.57
CA ILE A 120 -12.58 -25.62 -6.71
C ILE A 120 -11.71 -25.38 -5.47
N ALA A 121 -11.56 -24.11 -5.08
CA ALA A 121 -10.91 -23.72 -3.84
C ALA A 121 -11.71 -22.64 -3.13
N LEU A 122 -11.65 -22.64 -1.79
CA LEU A 122 -12.29 -21.64 -0.94
C LEU A 122 -11.26 -20.63 -0.43
N THR A 123 -11.63 -19.36 -0.53
CA THR A 123 -10.93 -18.22 0.07
C THR A 123 -11.90 -17.49 1.01
N PRO A 124 -11.43 -16.98 2.15
CA PRO A 124 -12.29 -16.30 3.12
C PRO A 124 -12.83 -14.96 2.61
N ASP A 125 -12.13 -14.33 1.65
CA ASP A 125 -12.43 -12.98 1.19
C ASP A 125 -13.00 -12.96 -0.24
N CYS A 126 -14.02 -12.13 -0.47
CA CYS A 126 -14.73 -12.04 -1.75
C CYS A 126 -13.95 -11.28 -2.83
N ASP A 127 -13.04 -10.39 -2.44
CA ASP A 127 -12.14 -9.63 -3.33
C ASP A 127 -10.83 -10.35 -3.57
N SER A 128 -10.66 -11.55 -2.98
CA SER A 128 -9.49 -12.38 -3.16
C SER A 128 -9.17 -12.55 -4.64
N TRP A 129 -10.13 -12.66 -5.56
CA TRP A 129 -9.87 -12.75 -7.01
C TRP A 129 -9.07 -11.60 -7.63
N LEU A 130 -9.00 -10.42 -6.99
CA LEU A 130 -8.16 -9.27 -7.41
C LEU A 130 -6.69 -9.43 -7.02
N GLU A 131 -6.40 -10.32 -6.06
CA GLU A 131 -5.02 -10.70 -5.77
C GLU A 131 -4.45 -11.34 -7.05
N ASP A 132 -3.39 -10.76 -7.59
CA ASP A 132 -2.72 -11.29 -8.78
C ASP A 132 -2.16 -12.69 -8.45
N ARG A 133 -2.87 -13.70 -8.96
CA ARG A 133 -2.50 -15.12 -8.86
C ARG A 133 -2.01 -15.67 -10.19
N THR A 134 -1.80 -14.83 -11.20
CA THR A 134 -1.18 -15.25 -12.45
C THR A 134 0.31 -15.49 -12.24
N HIS A 135 0.60 -16.70 -11.72
CA HIS A 135 1.83 -17.49 -11.82
C HIS A 135 3.00 -17.22 -10.86
N PRO A 136 3.76 -18.28 -10.52
CA PRO A 136 3.66 -19.68 -10.98
C PRO A 136 2.76 -20.57 -10.14
#